data_AF-T1KYV8-F1
#
_entry.id   AF-T1KYV8-F1
#
_cell.length_a   1.000
_cell.length_b   1.000
_cell.length_c   1.000
_cell.angle_alpha   90.00
_cell.angle_beta   90.00
_cell.angle_gamma   90.00
#
_symmetry.space_group_name_H-M   'P 1'
#
loop_
_entity.id
_entity.type
_entity.pdbx_description
1 polymer ?
#
loop_
_entity_poly.entity_id
_entity_poly.type
_entity_poly.pdbx_seq_one_letter_code
_entity_poly.pdbx_strand_id
1 'polypeptide(L)'
;MPHEDGPAFYPTVATLSLGSYTVINYYPKNWIPSDRQQVADYMAEPGRTVYRPREPSFSLLLQPRSLVITSKEAYTSYLHGIDEVQKDTIDEKVVNLGSCTGVKVGDNLERTTRLSLTIRYVPKAIQARFLIGK
;
A
#
# COMPACT_ATOMS: atom_id res chain seq x y z
N MET A 1 -3.28 6.50 -5.38
CA MET A 1 -4.56 5.92 -4.91
C MET A 1 -4.30 4.57 -4.22
N PRO A 2 -4.90 4.32 -3.05
CA PRO A 2 -4.78 3.04 -2.34
C PRO A 2 -5.33 1.86 -3.15
N HIS A 3 -4.58 0.77 -3.24
CA HIS A 3 -4.92 -0.44 -4.01
C HIS A 3 -4.27 -1.69 -3.41
N GLU A 4 -4.53 -2.85 -4.02
CA GLU A 4 -3.86 -4.12 -3.73
C GLU A 4 -3.20 -4.69 -4.99
N ASP A 5 -2.18 -5.54 -4.82
CA ASP A 5 -1.51 -6.19 -5.95
C ASP A 5 -2.38 -7.28 -6.61
N GLY A 6 -3.34 -7.86 -5.88
CA GLY A 6 -4.20 -8.95 -6.34
C GLY A 6 -3.59 -10.35 -6.15
N PRO A 7 -4.41 -11.41 -6.07
CA PRO A 7 -4.03 -12.70 -5.48
C PRO A 7 -2.94 -13.48 -6.25
N ALA A 8 -2.69 -13.15 -7.52
CA ALA A 8 -1.69 -13.81 -8.35
C ALA A 8 -0.25 -13.65 -7.84
N PHE A 9 0.00 -12.66 -6.98
CA PHE A 9 1.32 -12.33 -6.45
C PHE A 9 1.49 -12.68 -4.96
N TYR A 10 0.50 -13.37 -4.38
CA TYR A 10 0.58 -13.87 -3.02
C TYR A 10 1.69 -14.93 -2.92
N PRO A 11 2.46 -15.01 -1.82
CA PRO A 11 2.29 -14.29 -0.55
C PRO A 11 3.12 -13.02 -0.37
N THR A 12 3.93 -12.63 -1.36
CA THR A 12 5.00 -11.66 -1.12
C THR A 12 5.31 -10.82 -2.35
N VAL A 13 5.41 -9.51 -2.12
CA VAL A 13 5.85 -8.54 -3.10
C VAL A 13 6.99 -7.73 -2.51
N ALA A 14 8.06 -7.56 -3.29
CA ALA A 14 9.21 -6.76 -2.90
C ALA A 14 9.29 -5.50 -3.76
N THR A 15 9.53 -4.35 -3.14
CA THR A 15 9.62 -3.06 -3.81
C THR A 15 10.92 -2.37 -3.45
N LEU A 16 11.82 -2.23 -4.43
CA LEU A 16 13.06 -1.47 -4.31
C LEU A 16 12.81 -0.02 -4.73
N SER A 17 13.19 0.92 -3.87
CA SER A 17 13.07 2.38 -4.12
C SER A 17 14.43 2.98 -4.48
N LEU A 18 14.49 3.80 -5.52
CA LEU A 18 15.71 4.47 -6.01
C LEU A 18 15.44 5.94 -6.35
N GLY A 19 16.49 6.76 -6.35
CA GLY A 19 16.41 8.19 -6.71
C GLY A 19 15.95 9.07 -5.55
N SER A 20 14.65 9.12 -5.31
CA SER A 20 14.01 9.98 -4.30
C SER A 20 13.30 9.17 -3.22
N TYR A 21 13.07 9.82 -2.07
CA TYR A 21 12.18 9.32 -1.03
C TYR A 21 10.70 9.40 -1.45
N THR A 22 9.87 8.62 -0.76
CA THR A 22 8.41 8.76 -0.76
C THR A 22 7.85 8.16 0.52
N VAL A 23 6.69 8.61 0.95
CA VAL A 23 5.88 7.92 1.96
C VAL A 23 4.85 7.02 1.27
N ILE A 24 4.83 5.74 1.65
CA ILE A 24 3.77 4.80 1.29
C ILE A 24 2.84 4.60 2.48
N ASN A 25 1.54 4.70 2.22
CA ASN A 25 0.47 4.62 3.20
C ASN A 25 -0.22 3.25 3.13
N TYR A 26 -0.50 2.64 4.28
CA TYR A 26 -1.25 1.39 4.40
C TYR A 26 -2.61 1.64 5.05
N TYR A 27 -3.68 1.39 4.31
CA TYR A 27 -5.07 1.57 4.73
C TYR A 27 -5.73 0.20 4.93
N PRO A 28 -6.66 0.04 5.87
CA PRO A 28 -7.40 -1.21 6.00
C PRO A 28 -8.34 -1.44 4.80
N LYS A 29 -8.70 -2.69 4.51
CA LYS A 29 -9.50 -3.05 3.31
C LYS A 29 -10.85 -2.35 3.17
N ASN A 30 -11.46 -1.89 4.27
CA ASN A 30 -12.73 -1.18 4.26
C ASN A 30 -12.58 0.34 4.00
N TRP A 31 -11.36 0.83 3.79
CA TRP A 31 -11.12 2.20 3.37
C TRP A 31 -11.74 2.46 2.00
N ILE A 32 -12.39 3.61 1.88
CA ILE A 32 -12.86 4.12 0.60
C ILE A 32 -12.48 5.60 0.47
N PRO A 33 -12.27 6.08 -0.77
CA PRO A 33 -12.02 7.51 -1.01
C PRO A 33 -13.14 8.41 -0.45
N SER A 34 -12.75 9.58 0.06
CA SER A 34 -13.66 10.53 0.71
C SER A 34 -14.83 10.99 -0.17
N ASP A 35 -14.62 11.11 -1.47
CA ASP A 35 -15.64 11.46 -2.48
C ASP A 35 -16.70 10.36 -2.65
N ARG A 36 -16.33 9.10 -2.39
CA ARG A 36 -17.25 7.94 -2.44
C ARG A 36 -17.87 7.60 -1.08
N GLN A 37 -17.38 8.21 -0.01
CA GLN A 37 -17.84 7.94 1.35
C GLN A 37 -19.31 8.31 1.55
N GLN A 38 -19.74 9.50 1.12
CA GLN A 38 -21.13 9.93 1.26
C GLN A 38 -22.09 8.95 0.57
N VAL A 39 -21.80 8.57 -0.69
CA VAL A 39 -22.62 7.61 -1.43
C VAL A 39 -22.70 6.26 -0.71
N ALA A 40 -21.57 5.78 -0.20
CA ALA A 40 -21.50 4.51 0.51
C ALA A 40 -22.22 4.52 1.87
N ASP A 41 -22.32 5.68 2.51
CA ASP A 41 -23.06 5.88 3.77
C ASP A 41 -24.57 5.98 3.50
N TYR A 42 -24.99 6.64 2.41
CA TYR A 42 -26.40 6.67 1.98
C TYR A 42 -26.92 5.29 1.56
N MET A 43 -26.06 4.43 1.00
CA MET A 43 -26.41 3.06 0.61
C MET A 43 -26.29 2.05 1.75
N ALA A 44 -25.84 2.45 2.94
CA ALA A 44 -25.74 1.54 4.08
C ALA A 44 -27.13 1.16 4.61
N GLU A 45 -27.28 -0.08 5.09
CA GLU A 45 -28.55 -0.55 5.66
C GLU A 45 -28.95 0.30 6.89
N PRO A 46 -30.22 0.71 7.01
CA PRO A 46 -30.70 1.47 8.16
C PRO A 46 -30.40 0.75 9.48
N GLY A 47 -29.73 1.45 10.41
CA GLY A 47 -29.36 0.90 11.72
C GLY A 47 -27.99 0.22 11.79
N ARG A 48 -27.25 0.11 10.66
CA ARG A 48 -25.89 -0.43 10.64
C ARG A 48 -24.86 0.68 10.45
N THR A 49 -24.16 1.06 11.52
CA THR A 49 -23.01 1.98 11.44
C THR A 49 -21.79 1.24 10.89
N VAL A 50 -21.40 1.55 9.65
CA VAL A 50 -20.16 1.03 9.06
C VAL A 50 -19.05 2.04 9.34
N TYR A 51 -18.15 1.73 10.28
CA TYR A 51 -16.94 2.52 10.46
C TYR A 51 -16.08 2.41 9.21
N ARG A 52 -15.73 3.57 8.61
CA ARG A 52 -14.79 3.66 7.50
C ARG A 52 -13.65 4.60 7.89
N PRO A 53 -12.42 4.10 7.95
CA PRO A 53 -11.28 4.92 8.30
C PRO A 53 -11.01 5.90 7.17
N ARG A 54 -10.66 7.13 7.55
CA ARG A 54 -10.27 8.20 6.60
C ARG A 54 -8.77 8.22 6.35
N GLU A 55 -8.02 7.79 7.34
CA GLU A 55 -6.56 7.88 7.40
C GLU A 55 -5.92 6.50 7.27
N PRO A 56 -4.65 6.44 6.85
CA PRO A 56 -3.90 5.19 6.88
C PRO A 56 -3.73 4.70 8.31
N SER A 57 -3.66 3.38 8.48
CA SER A 57 -3.34 2.76 9.78
C SER A 57 -1.88 2.98 10.15
N PHE A 58 -0.99 2.97 9.16
CA PHE A 58 0.43 3.30 9.31
C PHE A 58 1.00 3.66 7.94
N SER A 59 2.19 4.25 7.97
CA SER A 59 2.94 4.65 6.79
C SER A 59 4.39 4.21 6.92
N LEU A 60 5.07 4.05 5.78
CA LEU A 60 6.50 3.77 5.73
C LEU A 60 7.19 4.85 4.89
N LEU A 61 8.31 5.37 5.40
CA LEU A 61 9.23 6.18 4.61
C LEU A 61 10.14 5.26 3.81
N LEU A 62 10.12 5.41 2.50
CA LEU A 62 10.96 4.66 1.57
C LEU A 62 12.12 5.55 1.11
N GLN A 63 13.30 5.37 1.70
CA GLN A 63 14.49 6.11 1.29
C GLN A 63 15.09 5.53 -0.01
N PRO A 64 15.87 6.32 -0.77
CA PRO A 64 16.64 5.78 -1.90
C PRO A 64 17.53 4.62 -1.46
N ARG A 65 17.49 3.52 -2.22
CA ARG A 65 18.15 2.23 -1.96
C ARG A 65 17.55 1.43 -0.80
N SER A 66 16.29 1.68 -0.43
CA SER A 66 15.55 0.83 0.51
C SER A 66 14.77 -0.27 -0.21
N LEU A 67 14.70 -1.45 0.40
CA LEU A 67 13.83 -2.56 -0.01
C LEU A 67 12.70 -2.73 1.00
N VAL A 68 11.46 -2.69 0.55
CA VAL A 68 10.30 -3.09 1.36
C VAL A 68 9.74 -4.41 0.86
N ILE A 69 9.46 -5.31 1.81
CA ILE A 69 8.86 -6.61 1.54
C ILE A 69 7.48 -6.62 2.19
N THR A 70 6.43 -6.59 1.37
CA THR A 70 5.04 -6.71 1.82
C THR A 70 4.64 -8.17 1.77
N SER A 71 4.26 -8.74 2.91
CA SER A 71 3.87 -10.15 3.02
C SER A 71 2.80 -10.37 4.10
N LYS A 72 2.18 -11.56 4.11
CA LYS A 72 1.20 -11.98 5.13
C LYS A 72 0.10 -10.93 5.32
N GLU A 73 -0.14 -10.48 6.55
CA GLU A 73 -1.20 -9.54 6.91
C GLU A 73 -1.07 -8.19 6.19
N ALA A 74 0.15 -7.66 6.04
CA ALA A 74 0.38 -6.43 5.29
C ALA A 74 -0.04 -6.55 3.82
N TYR A 75 0.01 -7.76 3.26
CA TYR A 75 -0.43 -8.05 1.90
C TYR A 75 -1.94 -8.29 1.81
N THR A 76 -2.51 -9.05 2.75
CA THR A 76 -3.91 -9.50 2.68
C THR A 76 -4.91 -8.53 3.29
N SER A 77 -4.51 -7.75 4.28
CA SER A 77 -5.42 -6.97 5.13
C SER A 77 -5.35 -5.46 4.88
N TYR A 78 -4.40 -5.02 4.06
CA TYR A 78 -4.19 -3.61 3.76
C TYR A 78 -4.27 -3.33 2.26
N LEU A 79 -4.77 -2.14 1.93
CA LEU A 79 -4.52 -1.42 0.70
C LEU A 79 -3.27 -0.58 0.91
N HIS A 80 -2.47 -0.38 -0.14
CA HIS A 80 -1.31 0.50 -0.08
C HIS A 80 -1.38 1.57 -1.17
N GLY A 81 -0.85 2.75 -0.89
CA GLY A 81 -0.88 3.86 -1.83
C GLY A 81 0.20 4.89 -1.54
N ILE A 82 0.60 5.60 -2.59
CA ILE A 82 1.42 6.80 -2.50
C ILE A 82 0.52 7.98 -2.88
N ASP A 83 0.55 9.02 -2.06
CA ASP A 83 -0.22 10.24 -2.32
C ASP A 83 0.44 11.06 -3.44
N GLU A 84 -0.38 11.72 -4.26
CA GLU A 84 0.08 12.59 -5.35
C GLU A 84 0.45 13.97 -4.80
N VAL A 85 1.57 14.01 -4.07
CA VAL A 85 2.11 15.21 -3.45
C VAL A 85 3.55 15.42 -3.88
N GLN A 86 3.99 16.69 -3.90
CA GLN A 86 5.39 17.04 -4.18
C GLN A 86 6.29 16.96 -2.94
N LYS A 87 5.69 16.87 -1.75
CA LYS A 87 6.42 16.90 -0.48
C LYS A 87 5.72 16.02 0.55
N ASP A 88 6.51 15.32 1.35
CA ASP A 88 6.03 14.51 2.47
C ASP A 88 6.34 15.23 3.79
N THR A 89 5.33 15.42 4.65
CA THR A 89 5.53 15.80 6.05
C THR A 89 5.61 14.52 6.88
N ILE A 90 6.71 14.34 7.60
CA ILE A 90 6.94 13.16 8.42
C ILE A 90 6.21 13.33 9.75
N ASP A 91 5.27 12.43 10.03
CA ASP A 91 4.49 12.41 11.26
C ASP A 91 4.69 11.08 12.03
N GLU A 92 3.96 10.92 13.13
CA GLU A 92 4.04 9.72 13.98
C GLU A 92 3.47 8.45 13.33
N LYS A 93 2.74 8.55 12.21
CA LYS A 93 2.23 7.38 11.48
C LYS A 93 3.33 6.70 10.69
N VAL A 94 4.46 7.36 10.45
CA VAL A 94 5.64 6.77 9.80
C VAL A 94 6.37 5.87 10.79
N VAL A 95 6.03 4.58 10.79
CA VAL A 95 6.45 3.65 11.85
C VAL A 95 7.90 3.16 11.73
N ASN A 96 8.54 3.33 10.56
CA ASN A 96 9.89 2.81 10.30
C ASN A 96 11.01 3.85 10.46
N LEU A 97 10.75 5.02 11.06
CA LEU A 97 11.78 6.07 11.19
C LEU A 97 13.03 5.62 11.93
N GLY A 98 12.93 4.70 12.90
CA GLY A 98 14.10 4.13 13.57
C GLY A 98 15.02 3.32 12.66
N SER A 99 14.56 2.93 11.48
CA SER A 99 15.35 2.27 10.42
C SER A 99 15.78 3.23 9.31
N CYS A 100 15.38 4.51 9.39
CA CYS A 100 15.72 5.54 8.41
C CYS A 100 16.88 6.40 8.92
N THR A 101 17.73 6.85 7.99
CA THR A 101 18.88 7.71 8.32
C THR A 101 18.54 9.17 8.05
N GLY A 102 18.81 10.06 9.00
CA GLY A 102 18.79 11.51 8.79
C GLY A 102 17.41 12.12 8.59
N VAL A 103 16.35 11.49 9.10
CA VAL A 103 14.97 11.97 9.05
C VAL A 103 14.32 11.84 10.42
N LYS A 104 13.53 12.82 10.83
CA LYS A 104 12.77 12.86 12.08
C LYS A 104 11.34 13.36 11.87
N VAL A 105 10.49 13.14 12.86
CA VAL A 105 9.13 13.72 12.89
C VAL A 105 9.20 15.25 12.78
N GLY A 106 8.30 15.82 11.97
CA GLY A 106 8.25 17.24 11.62
C GLY A 106 9.05 17.61 10.37
N ASP A 107 9.94 16.73 9.90
CA ASP A 107 10.68 16.95 8.66
C ASP A 107 9.75 16.98 7.46
N ASN A 108 10.25 17.63 6.42
CA ASN A 108 9.48 18.11 5.31
C ASN A 108 10.29 17.78 4.05
N LEU A 109 10.03 16.62 3.45
CA LEU A 109 10.89 16.02 2.43
C LEU A 109 10.35 16.29 1.02
N GLU A 110 11.11 17.02 0.21
CA GLU A 110 10.74 17.30 -1.19
C GLU A 110 11.01 16.10 -2.10
N ARG A 111 9.99 15.69 -2.85
CA ARG A 111 10.14 14.59 -3.80
C ARG A 111 10.79 15.08 -5.08
N THR A 112 11.73 14.28 -5.58
CA THR A 112 12.26 14.37 -6.94
C THR A 112 11.92 13.08 -7.70
N THR A 113 12.51 12.87 -8.87
CA THR A 113 12.29 11.66 -9.66
C THR A 113 12.65 10.40 -8.86
N ARG A 114 11.63 9.57 -8.59
CA ARG A 114 11.76 8.26 -7.95
C ARG A 114 11.57 7.14 -8.97
N LEU A 115 12.42 6.13 -8.90
CA LEU A 115 12.22 4.86 -9.59
C LEU A 115 11.84 3.77 -8.57
N SER A 116 10.88 2.94 -8.93
CA SER A 116 10.41 1.81 -8.13
C SER A 116 10.53 0.53 -8.94
N LEU A 117 11.23 -0.48 -8.42
CA LEU A 117 11.26 -1.80 -9.03
C LEU A 117 10.44 -2.75 -8.14
N THR A 118 9.31 -3.21 -8.67
CA THR A 118 8.44 -4.15 -7.98
C THR A 118 8.69 -5.56 -8.51
N ILE A 119 9.13 -6.45 -7.63
CA ILE A 119 9.48 -7.83 -7.93
C ILE A 119 8.40 -8.73 -7.33
N ARG A 120 7.83 -9.59 -8.18
CA ARG A 120 6.76 -10.51 -7.82
C ARG A 120 7.09 -11.90 -8.35
N TYR A 121 6.75 -12.93 -7.59
CA TYR A 121 6.85 -14.32 -8.03
C TYR A 121 5.46 -14.84 -8.39
N VAL A 122 5.30 -15.30 -9.62
CA VAL A 122 4.04 -15.91 -10.11
C VAL A 122 4.33 -17.37 -10.46
N PRO A 123 3.91 -18.33 -9.64
CA PRO A 123 4.01 -19.74 -9.98
C PRO A 123 3.20 -20.04 -11.25
N LYS A 124 3.74 -20.82 -12.18
CA LYS A 124 2.96 -21.30 -13.33
C LYS A 124 1.88 -22.28 -12.83
N ALA A 125 0.61 -21.92 -12.97
CA ALA A 125 -0.50 -22.86 -12.83
C ALA A 125 -0.74 -23.55 -14.19
N ILE A 126 -0.25 -24.77 -14.38
CA ILE A 126 -0.70 -25.60 -15.51
C ILE A 126 -2.08 -26.16 -15.12
N GLN A 127 -3.15 -25.55 -15.63
CA GLN A 127 -4.47 -26.18 -15.66
C GLN A 127 -4.67 -26.88 -17.01
N ALA A 128 -3.84 -27.88 -17.33
CA ALA A 128 -4.11 -28.77 -18.45
C ALA A 128 -4.99 -29.93 -17.96
N ARG A 129 -6.31 -29.73 -17.96
CA ARG A 129 -7.24 -30.86 -17.97
C ARG A 129 -7.22 -31.46 -19.38
N PHE A 130 -6.33 -32.41 -19.62
CA PHE A 130 -6.43 -33.27 -20.79
C PHE A 130 -7.72 -34.09 -20.67
N LEU A 131 -8.80 -33.63 -21.30
CA LEU A 131 -9.94 -34.46 -21.61
C LEU A 131 -9.53 -35.40 -22.74
N ILE A 132 -8.92 -36.54 -22.38
CA ILE A 132 -8.76 -37.66 -23.29
C ILE A 132 -10.11 -38.37 -23.32
N GLY A 133 -10.98 -37.95 -24.24
CA GLY A 133 -12.18 -38.71 -24.61
C GLY A 133 -11.75 -40.02 -25.27
N LYS A 134 -12.31 -41.13 -24.79
CA LYS A 134 -12.35 -42.42 -25.48
C LYS A 134 -13.49 -42.44 -26.48
#